data_AF-A0A7U3ZIX5-F1
#
_entry.id   AF-A0A7U3ZIX5-F1
#
_cell.length_a   1.000
_cell.length_b   1.000
_cell.length_c   1.000
_cell.angle_alpha   90.00
_cell.angle_beta   90.00
_cell.angle_gamma   90.00
#
_symmetry.space_group_name_H-M   'P 1'
#
loop_
_entity.id
_entity.type
_entity.pdbx_description
1 polymer ?
#
loop_
_entity_poly.entity_id
_entity_poly.type
_entity_poly.pdbx_seq_one_letter_code
_entity_poly.pdbx_strand_id
1 'polypeptide(L)'
;MKADAIAREGDLRVKKKEQNPPLAQPANVGVPPEKKTLIVKRDRKLKYSFIGKTINEFREKRGWSQGQLAEAAQLTQAQLSNYENGKTLPTSDMLFEICEALEIDPVDFTARSLEIKKEIIEQESSLILEITPELELIED
;
A
#
# COMPACT_ATOMS: atom_id res chain seq x y z
N MET A 1 71.51 -27.87 -56.08
CA MET A 1 70.26 -27.68 -56.87
C MET A 1 69.20 -27.16 -55.91
N LYS A 2 68.83 -25.88 -56.04
CA LYS A 2 67.47 -25.36 -56.34
C LYS A 2 66.48 -25.56 -55.18
N ALA A 3 66.06 -24.53 -54.44
CA ALA A 3 65.22 -23.38 -54.79
C ALA A 3 63.71 -23.63 -54.53
N ASP A 4 63.08 -22.60 -53.97
CA ASP A 4 61.69 -22.16 -54.14
C ASP A 4 60.56 -22.73 -53.25
N ALA A 5 60.06 -21.82 -52.40
CA ALA A 5 58.69 -21.28 -52.31
C ALA A 5 57.48 -22.15 -52.69
N ILE A 6 56.38 -22.00 -51.93
CA ILE A 6 55.07 -21.45 -52.39
C ILE A 6 54.11 -21.36 -51.17
N ALA A 7 53.44 -20.21 -51.07
CA ALA A 7 52.39 -19.87 -50.11
C ALA A 7 51.02 -20.50 -50.44
N ARG A 8 50.09 -20.51 -49.46
CA ARG A 8 48.63 -20.21 -49.56
C ARG A 8 47.97 -20.53 -48.19
N GLU A 9 47.54 -19.53 -47.42
CA GLU A 9 46.23 -18.86 -47.46
C GLU A 9 45.11 -19.74 -46.88
N GLY A 10 44.52 -19.30 -45.76
CA GLY A 10 43.53 -20.07 -45.01
C GLY A 10 43.00 -19.35 -43.77
N ASP A 11 42.32 -18.23 -44.01
CA ASP A 11 41.30 -17.59 -43.18
C ASP A 11 40.94 -18.24 -41.83
N LEU A 12 41.43 -17.65 -40.72
CA LEU A 12 40.76 -17.78 -39.42
C LEU A 12 39.81 -16.61 -39.23
N ARG A 13 38.60 -16.81 -39.76
CA ARG A 13 37.41 -15.98 -39.60
C ARG A 13 37.14 -15.73 -38.11
N VAL A 14 37.39 -14.51 -37.66
CA VAL A 14 36.91 -14.00 -36.36
C VAL A 14 35.39 -14.22 -36.32
N LYS A 15 34.90 -15.05 -35.39
CA LYS A 15 33.47 -15.16 -35.12
C LYS A 15 32.97 -13.81 -34.63
N LYS A 16 32.33 -13.03 -35.52
CA LYS A 16 31.49 -11.89 -35.12
C LYS A 16 30.44 -12.43 -34.14
N LYS A 17 30.48 -11.96 -32.89
CA LYS A 17 29.32 -12.04 -32.00
C LYS A 17 28.18 -11.33 -32.72
N GLU A 18 27.20 -12.10 -33.15
CA GLU A 18 25.93 -11.63 -33.65
C GLU A 18 25.25 -10.91 -32.49
N GLN A 19 25.46 -9.59 -32.41
CA GLN A 19 24.72 -8.74 -31.49
C GLN A 19 23.29 -8.70 -32.03
N ASN A 20 22.39 -9.37 -31.34
CA ASN A 20 20.96 -9.23 -31.57
C ASN A 20 20.63 -7.73 -31.49
N PRO A 21 19.97 -7.12 -32.50
CA PRO A 21 19.69 -5.69 -32.46
C PRO A 21 18.80 -5.38 -31.25
N PRO A 22 19.01 -4.25 -30.55
CA PRO A 22 18.15 -3.89 -29.43
C PRO A 22 16.72 -3.76 -29.94
N LEU A 23 15.80 -4.45 -29.25
CA LEU A 23 14.35 -4.28 -29.43
C LEU A 23 14.05 -2.78 -29.35
N ALA A 24 13.61 -2.18 -30.45
CA ALA A 24 13.13 -0.82 -30.46
C ALA A 24 11.96 -0.74 -29.47
N GLN A 25 12.12 0.02 -28.39
CA GLN A 25 11.03 0.33 -27.48
C GLN A 25 9.97 1.09 -28.29
N PRO A 26 8.68 0.73 -28.21
CA PRO A 26 7.65 1.46 -28.94
C PRO A 26 7.68 2.93 -28.49
N ALA A 27 7.62 3.83 -29.48
CA ALA A 27 7.62 5.26 -29.28
C ALA A 27 6.68 5.67 -28.15
N ASN A 28 7.18 6.51 -27.24
CA ASN A 28 6.39 7.10 -26.16
C ASN A 28 5.33 8.02 -26.79
N VAL A 29 4.16 7.49 -27.11
CA VAL A 29 3.01 8.27 -27.57
C VAL A 29 2.55 9.08 -26.36
N GLY A 30 3.00 10.33 -26.29
CA GLY A 30 2.64 11.24 -25.21
C GLY A 30 1.12 11.33 -25.08
N VAL A 31 0.62 11.01 -23.89
CA VAL A 31 -0.78 11.29 -23.52
C VAL A 31 -0.98 12.82 -23.67
N PRO A 32 -2.00 13.27 -24.43
CA PRO A 32 -2.29 14.70 -24.56
C PRO A 32 -2.55 15.35 -23.18
N PRO A 33 -2.08 16.59 -22.95
CA PRO A 33 -2.04 17.17 -21.62
C PRO A 33 -3.37 17.83 -21.24
N GLU A 34 -4.54 17.21 -21.43
CA GLU A 34 -5.81 17.85 -21.05
C GLU A 34 -6.83 16.87 -20.46
N LYS A 35 -6.70 16.69 -19.15
CA LYS A 35 -7.76 16.79 -18.13
C LYS A 35 -7.00 16.80 -16.81
N LYS A 36 -7.06 17.92 -16.06
CA LYS A 36 -6.79 17.86 -14.62
C LYS A 36 -7.83 16.91 -14.06
N THR A 37 -7.52 15.62 -14.09
CA THR A 37 -8.21 14.64 -13.28
C THR A 37 -8.19 15.26 -11.90
N LEU A 38 -9.37 15.51 -11.34
CA LEU A 38 -9.52 15.72 -9.91
C LEU A 38 -9.05 14.41 -9.29
N ILE A 39 -7.73 14.24 -9.22
CA ILE A 39 -7.11 13.30 -8.33
C ILE A 39 -7.34 13.96 -6.98
N VAL A 40 -8.55 13.80 -6.45
CA VAL A 40 -8.72 13.69 -5.01
C VAL A 40 -7.66 12.66 -4.68
N LYS A 41 -6.53 13.11 -4.11
CA LYS A 41 -5.56 12.19 -3.55
C LYS A 41 -6.41 11.44 -2.53
N ARG A 42 -6.93 10.27 -2.89
CA ARG A 42 -7.55 9.37 -1.94
C ARG A 42 -6.43 9.16 -0.96
N ASP A 43 -6.48 9.86 0.16
CA ASP A 43 -5.53 9.65 1.23
C ASP A 43 -5.63 8.15 1.50
N ARG A 44 -4.57 7.39 1.18
CA ARG A 44 -4.53 5.93 1.42
C ARG A 44 -4.78 5.57 2.89
N LYS A 45 -4.85 6.59 3.75
CA LYS A 45 -5.19 6.64 5.17
C LYS A 45 -6.51 5.96 5.56
N LEU A 46 -7.42 5.67 4.61
CA LEU A 46 -8.80 5.28 4.93
C LEU A 46 -9.08 3.78 5.07
N LYS A 47 -8.34 2.86 4.43
CA LYS A 47 -8.81 1.45 4.33
C LYS A 47 -8.95 0.76 5.69
N TYR A 48 -8.04 1.04 6.63
CA TYR A 48 -8.02 0.40 7.95
C TYR A 48 -8.16 1.41 9.09
N SER A 49 -8.69 2.61 8.81
CA SER A 49 -8.80 3.68 9.79
C SER A 49 -9.62 3.26 11.01
N PHE A 50 -10.63 2.41 10.85
CA PHE A 50 -11.44 1.90 11.95
C PHE A 50 -10.63 1.07 12.96
N ILE A 51 -9.72 0.18 12.50
CA ILE A 51 -8.81 -0.57 13.39
C ILE A 51 -7.86 0.39 14.11
N GLY A 52 -7.26 1.32 13.36
CA GLY A 52 -6.33 2.30 13.93
C GLY A 52 -6.97 3.19 14.99
N LYS A 53 -8.21 3.63 14.75
CA LYS A 53 -9.02 4.38 15.72
C LYS A 53 -9.30 3.57 16.98
N THR A 54 -9.65 2.28 16.87
CA THR A 54 -9.85 1.42 18.05
C THR A 54 -8.58 1.31 18.89
N ILE A 55 -7.43 1.06 18.25
CA ILE A 55 -6.14 0.98 18.95
C ILE A 55 -5.85 2.28 19.69
N ASN A 56 -5.98 3.41 18.99
CA ASN A 56 -5.77 4.74 19.56
C ASN A 56 -6.73 5.00 20.75
N GLU A 57 -8.01 4.68 20.60
CA GLU A 57 -9.03 4.87 21.65
C GLU A 57 -8.67 4.13 22.94
N PHE A 58 -8.34 2.84 22.86
CA PHE A 58 -7.98 2.05 24.04
C PHE A 58 -6.61 2.44 24.62
N ARG A 59 -5.65 2.80 23.77
CA ARG A 59 -4.36 3.33 24.23
C ARG A 59 -4.54 4.62 25.05
N GLU A 60 -5.36 5.54 24.55
CA GLU A 60 -5.62 6.82 25.22
C GLU A 60 -6.43 6.66 26.50
N LYS A 61 -7.38 5.71 26.56
CA LYS A 61 -8.07 5.33 27.80
C LYS A 61 -7.11 4.85 28.90
N ARG A 62 -5.99 4.19 28.53
CA ARG A 62 -4.91 3.83 29.46
C ARG A 62 -3.95 4.98 29.78
N GLY A 63 -4.07 6.12 29.11
CA GLY A 63 -3.14 7.24 29.24
C GLY A 63 -1.74 6.95 28.69
N TRP A 64 -1.62 5.99 27.75
CA TRP A 64 -0.32 5.58 27.20
C TRP A 64 0.04 6.40 25.96
N SER A 65 1.33 6.70 25.80
CA SER A 65 1.92 7.14 24.54
C SER A 65 2.04 5.99 23.54
N GLN A 66 2.21 6.31 22.26
CA GLN A 66 2.49 5.29 21.23
C GLN A 66 3.75 4.47 21.56
N GLY A 67 4.77 5.07 22.15
CA GLY A 67 5.99 4.34 22.56
C GLY A 67 5.69 3.27 23.60
N GLN A 68 4.86 3.60 24.61
CA GLN A 68 4.51 2.68 25.69
C GLN A 68 3.69 1.49 25.20
N LEU A 69 2.68 1.71 24.34
CA LEU A 69 1.93 0.60 23.76
C LEU A 69 2.81 -0.24 22.82
N ALA A 70 3.67 0.40 22.02
CA ALA A 70 4.55 -0.32 21.12
C ALA A 70 5.50 -1.24 21.90
N GLU A 71 6.11 -0.74 22.98
CA GLU A 71 6.96 -1.54 23.86
C GLU A 71 6.18 -2.71 24.49
N ALA A 72 4.99 -2.44 25.04
CA ALA A 72 4.17 -3.47 25.68
C ALA A 72 3.71 -4.58 24.71
N ALA A 73 3.43 -4.22 23.46
CA ALA A 73 3.00 -5.15 22.41
C ALA A 73 4.16 -5.71 21.56
N GLN A 74 5.42 -5.49 21.97
CA GLN A 74 6.62 -5.94 21.24
C GLN A 74 6.70 -5.44 19.79
N LEU A 75 6.19 -4.24 19.55
CA LEU A 75 6.20 -3.54 18.27
C LEU A 75 7.23 -2.41 18.26
N THR A 76 7.62 -1.99 17.06
CA THR A 76 8.24 -0.67 16.90
C THR A 76 7.18 0.43 16.98
N GLN A 77 7.54 1.60 17.50
CA GLN A 77 6.65 2.78 17.49
C GLN A 77 6.18 3.14 16.06
N ALA A 78 7.03 2.90 15.05
CA ALA A 78 6.69 3.11 13.65
C ALA A 78 5.60 2.14 13.16
N GLN A 79 5.65 0.86 13.55
CA GLN A 79 4.56 -0.10 13.26
C GLN A 79 3.25 0.35 13.91
N LEU A 80 3.28 0.68 15.20
CA LEU A 80 2.07 1.16 15.89
C LEU A 80 1.52 2.43 15.24
N SER A 81 2.38 3.39 14.90
CA SER A 81 1.97 4.60 14.19
C SER A 81 1.33 4.28 12.84
N ASN A 82 1.85 3.30 12.09
CA ASN A 82 1.24 2.88 10.83
C ASN A 82 -0.13 2.22 11.04
N TYR A 83 -0.31 1.44 12.11
CA TYR A 83 -1.60 0.83 12.48
C TYR A 83 -2.62 1.89 12.91
N GLU A 84 -2.27 2.78 13.84
CA GLU A 84 -3.15 3.85 14.33
C GLU A 84 -3.58 4.82 13.21
N ASN A 85 -2.70 5.07 12.24
CA ASN A 85 -3.01 5.90 11.08
C ASN A 85 -3.69 5.14 9.93
N GLY A 86 -4.05 3.86 10.12
CA GLY A 86 -4.75 3.04 9.11
C GLY A 86 -3.94 2.77 7.84
N LYS A 87 -2.62 2.97 7.86
CA LYS A 87 -1.73 2.79 6.70
C LYS A 87 -1.52 1.32 6.35
N THR A 88 -1.46 0.47 7.38
CA THR A 88 -1.30 -0.98 7.26
C THR A 88 -2.19 -1.67 8.27
N LEU A 89 -2.61 -2.91 7.97
CA LEU A 89 -3.33 -3.75 8.91
C LEU A 89 -2.31 -4.58 9.72
N PRO A 90 -2.43 -4.68 11.06
CA PRO A 90 -1.68 -5.67 11.82
C PRO A 90 -2.03 -7.09 11.37
N THR A 91 -1.10 -8.03 11.49
CA THR A 91 -1.44 -9.47 11.35
C THR A 91 -2.32 -9.89 12.52
N SER A 92 -2.92 -11.10 12.46
CA SER A 92 -3.66 -11.66 13.59
C SER A 92 -2.81 -11.65 14.86
N ASP A 93 -1.58 -12.14 14.77
CA ASP A 93 -0.69 -12.30 15.92
C ASP A 93 -0.36 -10.94 16.53
N MET A 94 -0.01 -9.96 15.70
CA MET A 94 0.26 -8.58 16.15
C MET A 94 -0.98 -7.92 16.75
N LEU A 95 -2.18 -8.25 16.26
CA LEU A 95 -3.43 -7.75 16.83
C LEU A 95 -3.67 -8.36 18.21
N PHE A 96 -3.38 -9.65 18.40
CA PHE A 96 -3.46 -10.30 19.71
C PHE A 96 -2.45 -9.68 20.69
N GLU A 97 -1.20 -9.45 20.29
CA GLU A 97 -0.21 -8.75 21.13
C GLU A 97 -0.70 -7.35 21.56
N ILE A 98 -1.33 -6.60 20.65
CA ILE A 98 -1.92 -5.30 20.98
C ILE A 98 -3.10 -5.47 21.96
N CYS A 99 -3.96 -6.47 21.76
CA CYS A 99 -5.10 -6.72 22.65
C CYS A 99 -4.64 -7.13 24.05
N GLU A 100 -3.64 -8.01 24.15
CA GLU A 100 -3.04 -8.41 25.42
C GLU A 100 -2.40 -7.22 26.14
N ALA A 101 -1.60 -6.40 25.45
CA ALA A 101 -1.00 -5.20 26.02
C ALA A 101 -2.04 -4.17 26.49
N LEU A 102 -3.19 -4.10 25.81
CA LEU A 102 -4.32 -3.24 26.17
C LEU A 102 -5.30 -3.89 27.15
N GLU A 103 -5.04 -5.13 27.59
CA GLU A 103 -5.92 -6.01 28.37
C GLU A 103 -7.39 -5.91 27.92
N ILE A 104 -7.59 -6.03 26.61
CA ILE A 104 -8.91 -6.04 25.99
C ILE A 104 -9.16 -7.40 25.34
N ASP A 105 -10.38 -7.92 25.50
CA ASP A 105 -10.77 -9.12 24.80
C ASP A 105 -10.83 -8.85 23.27
N PRO A 106 -10.26 -9.73 22.42
CA PRO A 106 -10.32 -9.57 20.97
C PRO A 106 -11.74 -9.44 20.41
N VAL A 107 -12.75 -10.05 21.03
CA VAL A 107 -14.16 -9.91 20.66
C VAL A 107 -14.63 -8.48 20.94
N ASP A 108 -14.29 -7.91 22.08
CA ASP A 108 -14.63 -6.52 22.42
C ASP A 108 -13.92 -5.53 21.51
N PHE A 109 -12.63 -5.77 21.23
CA PHE A 109 -11.85 -4.97 20.28
C PHE A 109 -12.50 -4.97 18.89
N THR A 110 -12.88 -6.15 18.40
CA THR A 110 -13.48 -6.29 17.06
C THR A 110 -14.89 -5.71 17.02
N ALA A 111 -15.70 -5.89 18.06
CA ALA A 111 -17.02 -5.27 18.17
C ALA A 111 -16.93 -3.74 18.08
N ARG A 112 -16.03 -3.11 18.85
CA ARG A 112 -15.81 -1.66 18.79
C ARG A 112 -15.28 -1.21 17.42
N SER A 113 -14.36 -1.97 16.85
CA SER A 113 -13.83 -1.70 15.50
C SER A 113 -14.92 -1.71 14.43
N LEU A 114 -15.88 -2.63 14.51
CA LEU A 114 -16.99 -2.72 13.58
C LEU A 114 -17.99 -1.57 13.77
N GLU A 115 -18.21 -1.11 15.01
CA GLU A 115 -19.02 0.06 15.30
C GLU A 115 -18.43 1.32 14.66
N ILE A 116 -17.13 1.60 14.89
CA ILE A 116 -16.43 2.71 14.25
C ILE A 116 -16.49 2.62 12.72
N LYS A 117 -16.41 1.40 12.17
CA LYS A 117 -16.53 1.20 10.72
C LYS A 117 -17.92 1.60 10.20
N LYS A 118 -18.99 1.29 10.94
CA LYS A 118 -20.36 1.71 10.59
C LYS A 118 -20.49 3.23 10.66
N GLU A 119 -20.00 3.85 11.73
CA GLU A 119 -20.00 5.32 11.89
C GLU A 119 -19.32 6.01 10.69
N ILE A 120 -18.18 5.49 10.23
CA ILE A 120 -17.47 6.02 9.05
C ILE A 120 -18.32 5.89 7.79
N ILE A 121 -18.95 4.74 7.57
CA ILE A 121 -19.81 4.51 6.40
C ILE A 121 -20.99 5.47 6.42
N GLU A 122 -21.65 5.63 7.57
CA GLU A 122 -22.79 6.54 7.74
C GLU A 122 -22.39 8.01 7.49
N GLN A 123 -21.23 8.44 7.98
CA GLN A 123 -20.67 9.77 7.71
C GLN A 123 -20.39 9.99 6.23
N GLU A 124 -19.77 9.00 5.56
CA GLU A 124 -19.50 9.07 4.12
C GLU A 124 -20.81 9.10 3.32
N SER A 125 -21.80 8.28 3.68
CA SER A 125 -23.13 8.29 3.07
C SER A 125 -23.84 9.64 3.24
N SER A 126 -23.80 10.22 4.44
CA SER A 126 -24.37 11.55 4.70
C SER A 126 -23.70 12.63 3.85
N LEU A 127 -22.38 12.60 3.73
CA LEU A 127 -21.63 13.56 2.91
C LEU A 127 -22.00 13.43 1.43
N ILE A 128 -22.15 12.20 0.93
CA ILE A 128 -22.56 11.94 -0.46
C ILE A 128 -23.94 12.58 -0.74
N LEU A 129 -24.93 12.36 0.13
CA LEU A 129 -26.25 12.94 -0.04
C LEU A 129 -26.24 14.48 -0.05
N GLU A 130 -25.38 15.10 0.74
CA GLU A 130 -25.22 16.56 0.76
C GLU A 130 -24.66 17.12 -0.56
N ILE A 131 -23.67 16.44 -1.16
CA ILE A 131 -23.02 16.91 -2.41
C ILE A 131 -23.78 16.49 -3.67
N THR A 132 -24.61 15.45 -3.59
CA THR A 132 -25.48 14.98 -4.68
C THR A 132 -26.93 14.93 -4.19
N PRO A 133 -27.60 16.09 -4.04
CA PRO A 133 -28.98 16.15 -3.56
C PRO A 133 -29.99 15.50 -4.53
N GLU A 134 -29.61 15.34 -5.80
CA GLU A 134 -30.43 14.72 -6.85
C GLU A 134 -30.50 13.18 -6.75
N LEU A 135 -29.76 12.58 -5.81
CA LEU A 135 -29.68 11.12 -5.62
C LEU A 135 -30.80 10.56 -4.72
N GLU A 136 -31.92 11.29 -4.57
CA GLU A 136 -33.16 10.75 -4.00
C GLU A 136 -33.73 9.64 -4.91
N LEU A 137 -33.33 8.41 -4.59
CA LEU A 137 -33.97 7.12 -4.80
C LEU A 137 -34.87 6.95 -6.05
N ILE A 138 -34.32 6.27 -7.06
CA ILE A 138 -35.10 5.26 -7.79
C ILE A 138 -35.27 4.10 -6.81
N GLU A 139 -36.38 4.06 -6.07
CA GLU A 139 -36.82 2.84 -5.38
C GLU A 139 -37.45 1.91 -6.42
N ASP A 140 -36.93 0.68 -6.56
CA ASP A 140 -37.63 -0.44 -7.21
C ASP A 140 -38.48 -1.20 -6.18
#